data_AF-A0A455U2V8-F1
#
_entry.id   AF-A0A455U2V8-F1
#
_cell.length_a   1.000
_cell.length_b   1.000
_cell.length_c   1.000
_cell.angle_alpha   90.00
_cell.angle_beta   90.00
_cell.angle_gamma   90.00
#
_symmetry.space_group_name_H-M   'P 1'
#
loop_
_entity.id
_entity.type
_entity.pdbx_description
1 polymer ?
#
loop_
_entity_poly.entity_id
_entity_poly.type
_entity_poly.pdbx_seq_one_letter_code
_entity_poly.pdbx_strand_id
1 'polypeptide(L)'
;MAPWLKGEVPLNLGGNGGTLELQLNDSDFGTVQRMVTAINNEFGQSVAYARNGRVIALDGPIDDNARVNFMARIENVQVTPTEAAARVVLNSRTGSVVMNSAVTLREAAVAHGSLSIMIDTQFGVSQPNPLW
;
A
#
# COMPACT_ATOMS: atom_id res chain seq x y z
N MET A 1 -33.96 -25.00 3.15
CA MET A 1 -33.63 -23.82 2.32
C MET A 1 -32.95 -22.80 3.23
N ALA A 2 -31.63 -22.61 3.09
CA ALA A 2 -30.92 -21.44 3.63
C ALA A 2 -30.91 -20.35 2.53
N PRO A 3 -30.75 -19.03 2.85
CA PRO A 3 -29.38 -18.51 2.99
C PRO A 3 -29.16 -17.30 3.93
N TRP A 4 -28.02 -17.32 4.63
CA TRP A 4 -27.04 -16.22 4.83
C TRP A 4 -27.52 -14.79 5.16
N LEU A 5 -27.78 -14.49 6.44
CA LEU A 5 -27.50 -13.15 6.97
C LEU A 5 -26.16 -13.22 7.72
N LYS A 6 -25.09 -12.96 6.98
CA LYS A 6 -23.77 -12.71 7.55
C LYS A 6 -23.92 -11.45 8.40
N GLY A 7 -23.79 -11.60 9.72
CA GLY A 7 -23.85 -10.48 10.64
C GLY A 7 -22.91 -9.37 10.15
N GLU A 8 -23.46 -8.20 9.88
CA GLU A 8 -22.68 -6.99 9.73
C GLU A 8 -21.99 -6.79 11.07
N VAL A 9 -20.68 -7.01 11.09
CA VAL A 9 -19.84 -6.66 12.24
C VAL A 9 -20.06 -5.17 12.44
N PRO A 10 -20.53 -4.71 13.62
CA PRO A 10 -20.71 -3.29 13.86
C PRO A 10 -19.36 -2.60 13.68
N LEU A 11 -19.21 -1.86 12.58
CA LEU A 11 -18.05 -1.02 12.34
C LEU A 11 -18.16 0.16 13.31
N ASN A 12 -17.69 -0.04 14.55
CA ASN A 12 -17.57 1.03 15.52
C ASN A 12 -16.39 1.93 15.14
N LEU A 13 -16.65 2.77 14.14
CA LEU A 13 -15.77 3.82 13.65
C LEU A 13 -15.92 5.07 14.54
N GLY A 14 -15.95 5.01 15.87
CA GLY A 14 -16.31 6.24 16.60
C GLY A 14 -16.07 6.30 18.11
N GLY A 15 -15.50 5.28 18.73
CA GLY A 15 -15.32 5.23 20.19
C GLY A 15 -14.52 6.39 20.82
N ASN A 16 -13.75 7.14 20.02
CA ASN A 16 -12.78 8.14 20.49
C ASN A 16 -13.11 9.59 20.06
N GLY A 17 -14.38 10.00 20.06
CA GLY A 17 -14.74 11.42 19.88
C GLY A 17 -14.54 11.98 18.45
N GLY A 18 -14.71 11.14 17.43
CA GLY A 18 -14.62 11.55 16.01
C GLY A 18 -13.26 11.30 15.36
N THR A 19 -12.22 10.95 16.14
CA THR A 19 -10.91 10.58 15.59
C THR A 19 -10.90 9.12 15.15
N LEU A 20 -10.47 8.91 13.90
CA LEU A 20 -10.28 7.62 13.25
C LEU A 20 -8.79 7.35 13.06
N GLU A 21 -8.40 6.09 13.02
CA GLU A 21 -7.02 5.71 12.72
C GLU A 21 -6.99 4.86 11.44
N LEU A 22 -6.19 5.31 10.48
CA LEU A 22 -5.86 4.57 9.28
C LEU A 22 -4.47 3.97 9.45
N GLN A 23 -4.37 2.65 9.36
CA GLN A 23 -3.12 1.92 9.51
C GLN A 23 -2.66 1.37 8.16
N LEU A 24 -1.41 1.64 7.80
CA LEU A 24 -0.76 1.08 6.62
C LEU A 24 -0.24 -0.33 6.91
N ASN A 25 -0.16 -1.16 5.88
CA ASN A 25 0.43 -2.50 5.97
C ASN A 25 1.93 -2.43 6.25
N ASP A 26 2.64 -1.59 5.48
CA ASP A 26 4.07 -1.39 5.60
C ASP A 26 4.37 -0.07 6.32
N SER A 27 5.44 -0.07 7.12
CA SER A 27 5.90 1.14 7.80
C SER A 27 6.85 1.88 6.87
N ASP A 28 6.41 3.03 6.36
CA ASP A 28 7.21 3.90 5.53
C ASP A 28 6.77 5.36 5.67
N PHE A 29 7.66 6.20 6.22
CA PHE A 29 7.39 7.60 6.49
C PHE A 29 7.12 8.40 5.21
N GLY A 30 7.75 8.03 4.09
CA GLY A 30 7.55 8.72 2.82
C GLY A 30 6.14 8.52 2.27
N THR A 31 5.66 7.29 2.26
CA THR A 31 4.30 6.93 1.85
C THR A 31 3.26 7.52 2.81
N VAL A 32 3.49 7.47 4.12
CA VAL A 32 2.60 8.13 5.10
C VAL A 32 2.47 9.62 4.81
N GLN A 33 3.58 10.33 4.59
CA GLN A 33 3.55 11.76 4.31
C GLN A 33 2.81 12.08 3.00
N ARG A 34 3.02 11.28 1.94
CA ARG A 34 2.29 11.41 0.68
C ARG A 34 0.79 11.18 0.87
N MET A 35 0.42 10.20 1.68
CA MET A 35 -0.97 9.87 1.95
C MET A 35 -1.68 10.96 2.75
N VAL A 36 -1.04 11.48 3.81
CA VAL A 36 -1.56 12.63 4.56
C VAL A 36 -1.77 13.84 3.65
N THR A 37 -0.82 14.13 2.77
CA THR A 37 -0.92 15.25 1.82
C THR A 37 -2.08 15.04 0.84
N ALA A 38 -2.21 13.84 0.26
CA ALA A 38 -3.26 13.52 -0.69
C ALA A 38 -4.65 13.58 -0.05
N ILE A 39 -4.81 13.06 1.17
CA ILE A 39 -6.07 13.14 1.91
C ILE A 39 -6.42 14.60 2.19
N ASN A 40 -5.50 15.39 2.74
CA ASN A 40 -5.77 16.80 3.03
C ASN A 40 -6.12 17.60 1.76
N ASN A 41 -5.51 17.29 0.61
CA ASN A 41 -5.84 17.91 -0.66
C ASN A 41 -7.24 17.54 -1.15
N GLU A 42 -7.65 16.27 -1.02
CA GLU A 42 -8.99 15.78 -1.39
C GLU A 42 -10.10 16.51 -0.61
N PHE A 43 -9.85 16.82 0.66
CA PHE A 43 -10.83 17.51 1.50
C PHE A 43 -10.67 19.03 1.53
N GLY A 44 -9.57 19.58 1.01
CA GLY A 44 -9.27 21.02 1.01
C GLY A 44 -9.01 21.61 2.41
N GLN A 45 -8.76 20.76 3.40
CA GLN A 45 -8.53 21.13 4.80
C GLN A 45 -7.70 20.06 5.51
N SER A 46 -7.11 20.41 6.65
CA SER A 46 -6.31 19.49 7.48
C SER A 46 -7.22 18.56 8.28
N VAL A 47 -7.45 17.36 7.74
CA VAL A 47 -8.21 16.26 8.38
C VAL A 47 -7.36 15.03 8.65
N ALA A 48 -6.13 14.97 8.13
CA ALA A 48 -5.22 13.85 8.27
C ALA A 48 -3.88 14.28 8.87
N TYR A 49 -3.37 13.48 9.82
CA TYR A 49 -2.12 13.72 10.53
C TYR A 49 -1.33 12.42 10.71
N ALA A 50 -0.04 12.43 10.36
CA ALA A 50 0.84 11.30 10.59
C ALA A 50 1.15 11.17 12.09
N ARG A 51 0.81 10.02 12.70
CA ARG A 51 1.21 9.71 14.08
C ARG A 51 2.59 9.07 14.13
N ASN A 52 2.90 8.21 13.16
CA ASN A 52 4.19 7.55 12.96
C ASN A 52 4.29 7.03 11.51
N GLY A 53 5.34 6.25 11.20
CA GLY A 53 5.55 5.67 9.86
C GLY A 53 4.52 4.63 9.40
N ARG A 54 3.48 4.35 10.18
CA ARG A 54 2.44 3.36 9.86
C ARG A 54 1.01 3.85 10.14
N VAL A 55 0.81 4.77 11.07
CA VAL A 55 -0.52 5.19 11.54
C VAL A 55 -0.77 6.65 11.16
N ILE A 56 -1.94 6.89 10.56
CA ILE A 56 -2.49 8.20 10.23
C ILE A 56 -3.74 8.41 11.09
N ALA A 57 -3.75 9.47 11.90
CA ALA A 57 -4.95 9.93 12.59
C ALA A 57 -5.79 10.78 11.63
N LEU A 58 -7.10 10.60 11.68
CA LEU A 58 -8.09 11.23 10.82
C LEU A 58 -9.16 11.90 11.69
N ASP A 59 -9.34 13.20 11.53
CA ASP A 59 -10.42 13.93 12.18
C ASP A 59 -11.64 13.90 11.29
N GLY A 60 -12.53 12.94 11.56
CA GLY A 60 -13.73 12.68 10.77
C GLY A 60 -15.01 13.22 11.41
N PRO A 61 -16.14 13.18 10.69
CA PRO A 61 -17.44 13.52 11.23
C PRO A 61 -17.85 12.59 12.39
N ILE A 62 -18.53 13.16 13.39
CA ILE A 62 -19.10 12.39 14.51
C ILE A 62 -20.32 11.57 14.04
N ASP A 63 -21.13 12.14 13.14
CA ASP A 63 -22.30 11.48 12.58
C ASP A 63 -21.92 10.25 11.76
N ASP A 64 -22.60 9.13 12.03
CA ASP A 64 -22.27 7.82 11.44
C ASP A 64 -22.40 7.82 9.91
N ASN A 65 -23.41 8.48 9.36
CA ASN A 65 -23.64 8.52 7.92
C ASN A 65 -22.61 9.40 7.21
N ALA A 66 -22.34 10.59 7.76
CA ALA A 66 -21.27 11.46 7.28
C ALA A 66 -19.90 10.77 7.33
N ARG A 67 -19.67 9.94 8.35
CA ARG A 67 -18.43 9.18 8.51
C ARG A 67 -18.25 8.08 7.47
N VAL A 68 -19.31 7.35 7.11
CA VAL A 68 -19.25 6.38 6.01
C VAL A 68 -18.86 7.08 4.70
N ASN A 69 -19.49 8.22 4.39
CA ASN A 69 -19.15 9.01 3.20
C ASN A 69 -17.70 9.54 3.24
N PHE A 70 -17.24 9.97 4.41
CA PHE A 70 -15.85 10.41 4.63
C PHE A 70 -14.85 9.27 4.35
N MET A 71 -15.09 8.08 4.91
CA MET A 71 -14.24 6.91 4.68
C MET A 71 -14.24 6.46 3.22
N ALA A 72 -15.40 6.48 2.56
CA ALA A 72 -15.51 6.15 1.13
C ALA A 72 -14.69 7.11 0.26
N ARG A 73 -14.65 8.41 0.60
CA ARG A 73 -13.80 9.37 -0.10
C ARG A 73 -12.31 9.11 0.14
N ILE A 74 -11.92 8.79 1.37
CA ILE A 74 -10.53 8.42 1.70
C ILE A 74 -10.07 7.19 0.92
N GLU A 75 -10.93 6.16 0.80
CA GLU A 75 -10.61 4.94 0.05
C GLU A 75 -10.32 5.22 -1.44
N ASN A 76 -10.92 6.27 -2.01
CA ASN A 76 -10.71 6.68 -3.39
C ASN A 76 -9.46 7.58 -3.60
N VAL A 77 -8.78 8.00 -2.54
CA VAL A 77 -7.57 8.83 -2.64
C VAL A 77 -6.44 7.99 -3.24
N GLN A 78 -6.02 8.34 -4.45
CA GLN A 78 -4.90 7.68 -5.12
C GLN A 78 -3.57 8.24 -4.65
N VAL A 79 -2.71 7.36 -4.15
CA VAL A 79 -1.36 7.69 -3.68
C VAL A 79 -0.38 6.71 -4.26
N THR A 80 0.68 7.21 -4.89
CA THR A 80 1.82 6.39 -5.28
C THR A 80 2.77 6.25 -4.08
N PRO A 81 2.96 5.04 -3.53
CA PRO A 81 3.91 4.81 -2.45
C PRO A 81 5.32 5.22 -2.85
N THR A 82 6.20 5.44 -1.87
CA THR A 82 7.63 5.59 -2.19
C THR A 82 8.23 4.27 -2.62
N GLU A 83 9.35 4.35 -3.33
CA GLU A 83 10.10 3.16 -3.73
C GLU A 83 10.52 2.36 -2.49
N ALA A 84 10.34 1.04 -2.58
CA ALA A 84 10.76 0.14 -1.53
C ALA A 84 12.30 0.14 -1.42
N ALA A 85 12.81 0.06 -0.18
CA ALA A 85 14.25 -0.08 0.05
C ALA A 85 14.82 -1.31 -0.67
N ALA A 86 16.07 -1.21 -1.13
CA ALA A 86 16.79 -2.32 -1.74
C ALA A 86 16.84 -3.52 -0.79
N ARG A 87 16.34 -4.68 -1.23
CA ARG A 87 16.27 -5.90 -0.42
C ARG A 87 16.78 -7.09 -1.20
N VAL A 88 17.67 -7.86 -0.57
CA VAL A 88 18.18 -9.15 -1.06
C VAL A 88 17.89 -10.23 -0.01
N VAL A 89 17.32 -11.35 -0.43
CA VAL A 89 17.00 -12.51 0.42
C VAL A 89 17.68 -13.74 -0.16
N LEU A 90 18.42 -14.48 0.67
CA LEU A 90 19.10 -15.72 0.29
C LEU A 90 18.46 -16.91 1.00
N ASN A 91 18.18 -17.98 0.26
CA ASN A 91 17.82 -19.28 0.79
C ASN A 91 19.05 -20.19 0.81
N SER A 92 19.63 -20.40 1.99
CA SER A 92 20.83 -21.22 2.16
C SER A 92 20.64 -22.71 1.88
N ARG A 93 19.38 -23.21 1.94
CA ARG A 93 19.08 -24.63 1.67
C ARG A 93 19.02 -24.92 0.17
N THR A 94 18.51 -23.99 -0.63
CA THR A 94 18.33 -24.17 -2.09
C THR A 94 19.33 -23.38 -2.93
N GLY A 95 20.09 -22.46 -2.33
CA GLY A 95 20.97 -21.53 -3.04
C GLY A 95 20.22 -20.41 -3.78
N SER A 96 18.90 -20.27 -3.59
CA SER A 96 18.09 -19.27 -4.30
C SER A 96 18.31 -17.86 -3.72
N VAL A 97 18.44 -16.86 -4.60
CA VAL A 97 18.57 -15.46 -4.23
C VAL A 97 17.45 -14.66 -4.87
N VAL A 98 16.71 -13.88 -4.07
CA VAL A 98 15.61 -13.01 -4.51
C VAL A 98 15.96 -11.58 -4.16
N MET A 99 15.82 -10.67 -5.12
CA MET A 99 16.09 -9.24 -4.95
C MET A 99 15.01 -8.41 -5.62
N ASN A 100 14.71 -7.22 -5.07
CA ASN A 100 13.75 -6.30 -5.66
C ASN A 100 14.41 -5.36 -6.69
N SER A 101 13.58 -4.62 -7.44
CA SER A 101 14.02 -3.71 -8.51
C SER A 101 14.92 -2.57 -8.04
N ALA A 102 14.92 -2.24 -6.74
CA ALA A 102 15.79 -1.23 -6.15
C ALA A 102 17.25 -1.70 -6.00
N VAL A 103 17.55 -2.99 -6.18
CA VAL A 103 18.92 -3.54 -6.10
C VAL A 103 19.67 -3.31 -7.41
N THR A 104 20.82 -2.63 -7.34
CA THR A 104 21.75 -2.48 -8.46
C THR A 104 23.00 -3.32 -8.22
N LEU A 105 23.37 -4.17 -9.19
CA LEU A 105 24.60 -4.97 -9.14
C LEU A 105 25.71 -4.28 -9.95
N ARG A 106 26.91 -4.19 -9.38
CA ARG A 106 28.14 -3.79 -10.10
C ARG A 106 28.90 -5.04 -10.53
N GLU A 107 29.94 -4.86 -11.35
CA GLU A 107 30.81 -5.97 -11.80
C GLU A 107 31.29 -6.81 -10.60
N ALA A 108 31.03 -8.11 -10.67
CA ALA A 108 31.45 -9.09 -9.67
C ALA A 108 31.89 -10.37 -10.39
N ALA A 109 33.08 -10.88 -10.07
CA ALA A 109 33.54 -12.19 -10.54
C ALA A 109 32.99 -13.27 -9.61
N VAL A 110 32.18 -14.20 -10.16
CA VAL A 110 31.51 -15.25 -9.40
C VAL A 110 31.99 -16.62 -9.89
N ALA A 111 32.65 -17.39 -9.02
CA ALA A 111 33.06 -18.76 -9.28
C ALA A 111 32.25 -19.73 -8.40
N HIS A 112 31.08 -20.15 -8.87
CA HIS A 112 30.36 -21.30 -8.30
C HIS A 112 29.47 -21.95 -9.36
N GLY A 113 29.59 -23.28 -9.53
CA GLY A 113 29.22 -24.04 -10.72
C GLY A 113 27.72 -24.24 -11.01
N SER A 114 26.81 -23.61 -10.27
CA SER A 114 25.37 -23.71 -10.53
C SER A 114 24.60 -22.53 -9.93
N LEU A 115 24.66 -21.36 -10.58
CA LEU A 115 23.76 -20.24 -10.30
C LEU A 115 22.78 -20.09 -11.48
N SER A 116 21.48 -20.25 -11.22
CA SER A 116 20.42 -20.00 -12.21
C SER A 116 19.71 -18.71 -11.82
N ILE A 117 19.75 -17.71 -12.71
CA ILE A 117 19.06 -16.42 -12.55
C ILE A 117 17.80 -16.49 -13.41
N MET A 118 16.62 -16.38 -12.78
CA MET A 118 15.34 -16.26 -13.49
C MET A 118 14.80 -14.86 -13.26
N ILE A 119 14.71 -14.07 -14.34
CA ILE A 119 14.09 -12.74 -14.33
C ILE A 119 12.69 -12.92 -14.91
N ASP A 120 11.66 -12.77 -14.07
CA ASP A 120 10.27 -12.75 -14.52
C ASP A 120 9.82 -11.29 -14.71
N THR A 121 9.57 -10.90 -15.95
CA THR A 121 9.08 -9.58 -16.33
C THR A 121 7.74 -9.75 -17.03
N GLN A 122 6.65 -9.38 -16.36
CA GLN A 122 5.32 -9.35 -16.96
C GLN A 122 5.17 -8.09 -17.83
N PHE A 123 5.38 -8.21 -19.13
CA PHE A 123 5.05 -7.16 -20.08
C PHE A 123 3.57 -7.25 -20.43
N GLY A 124 2.76 -6.34 -19.89
CA GLY A 124 1.40 -6.11 -20.35
C GLY A 124 1.43 -5.46 -21.73
N VAL A 125 1.41 -6.26 -22.80
CA VAL A 125 1.35 -5.74 -24.17
C VAL A 125 -0.09 -5.33 -24.48
N SER A 126 -0.37 -4.02 -24.52
CA SER A 126 -1.62 -3.50 -25.09
C SER A 126 -1.36 -3.19 -26.57
N GLN A 127 -1.65 -4.14 -27.45
CA GLN A 127 -1.62 -3.89 -28.89
C GLN A 127 -2.96 -3.26 -29.30
N PRO A 128 -2.96 -2.04 -29.89
CA PRO A 128 -4.15 -1.48 -30.51
C PRO A 128 -4.59 -2.35 -31.69
N ASN A 129 -5.90 -2.50 -31.88
CA ASN A 129 -6.47 -3.27 -32.99
C ASN A 129 -5.92 -2.77 -34.35
N PRO A 130 -5.53 -3.65 -35.29
CA PRO A 130 -5.04 -3.23 -36.59
C PRO A 130 -6.11 -2.40 -37.32
N LEU A 131 -5.72 -1.24 -37.86
CA LEU A 131 -6.57 -0.44 -38.73
C LEU A 131 -6.64 -1.11 -40.11
N TRP A 132 -7.83 -1.59 -40.48
CA TRP A 132 -8.19 -1.93 -41.85
C TRP A 132 -9.53 -1.26 -42.19
#